data_AF-A0A0R1EF02-F1
#
_entry.id   AF-A0A0R1EF02-F1
#
_cell.length_a   1.000
_cell.length_b   1.000
_cell.length_c   1.000
_cell.angle_alpha   90.00
_cell.angle_beta   90.00
_cell.angle_gamma   90.00
#
_symmetry.space_group_name_H-M   'P 1'
#
loop_
_entity.id
_entity.type
_entity.pdbx_description
1 polymer ?
#
loop_
_entity_poly.entity_id
_entity_poly.type
_entity_poly.pdbx_seq_one_letter_code
_entity_poly.pdbx_strand_id
1 'polypeptide(L)'
;MEISGKQIGPSCVCLEVNSNTFGKIKVFQYITPIEPLLQKVVHQFYGPRWSAPLMKIFVYGESVMFERDINIWNHKVLHRNPILAKEDTSIKKFRLWFSQFYSSNSKSYSEATNIGW
;
A
#
# COMPACT_ATOMS: atom_id res chain seq x y z
N MET A 1 -20.91 -6.76 -6.42
CA MET A 1 -19.76 -5.85 -6.42
C MET A 1 -18.54 -6.72 -6.48
N GLU A 2 -17.74 -6.59 -7.53
CA GLU A 2 -16.51 -7.35 -7.71
C GLU A 2 -15.34 -6.42 -7.45
N ILE A 3 -14.41 -6.85 -6.59
CA ILE A 3 -13.24 -6.08 -6.20
C ILE A 3 -12.02 -6.93 -6.49
N SER A 4 -11.08 -6.38 -7.25
CA SER A 4 -9.78 -7.00 -7.47
C SER A 4 -8.67 -6.04 -7.08
N GLY A 5 -7.63 -6.55 -6.44
CA GLY A 5 -6.44 -5.81 -6.07
C GLY A 5 -5.21 -6.48 -6.65
N LYS A 6 -4.38 -5.70 -7.34
CA LYS A 6 -3.14 -6.19 -7.95
C LYS A 6 -1.97 -5.31 -7.54
N GLN A 7 -0.98 -5.92 -6.90
CA GLN A 7 0.33 -5.32 -6.67
C GLN A 7 1.14 -5.40 -7.97
N ILE A 8 1.64 -4.26 -8.45
CA ILE A 8 2.42 -4.09 -9.66
C ILE A 8 3.81 -3.58 -9.25
N GLY A 9 4.79 -4.49 -9.22
CA GLY A 9 6.13 -4.16 -8.75
C GLY A 9 6.16 -3.76 -7.26
N PRO A 10 7.20 -3.05 -6.81
CA PRO A 10 7.41 -2.75 -5.39
C PRO A 10 6.53 -1.64 -4.82
N SER A 11 5.92 -0.79 -5.66
CA SER A 11 5.39 0.51 -5.23
C SER A 11 4.01 0.88 -5.77
N CYS A 12 3.42 0.08 -6.65
CA CYS A 12 2.13 0.39 -7.27
C CYS A 12 1.09 -0.67 -6.93
N VAL A 13 -0.10 -0.24 -6.50
CA VAL A 13 -1.28 -1.09 -6.35
C VAL A 13 -2.38 -0.57 -7.26
N CYS A 14 -2.98 -1.45 -8.03
CA CYS A 14 -4.20 -1.16 -8.78
C CYS A 14 -5.36 -1.91 -8.12
N LEU A 15 -6.36 -1.18 -7.66
CA LEU A 15 -7.62 -1.70 -7.17
C LEU A 15 -8.71 -1.40 -8.19
N GLU A 16 -9.37 -2.43 -8.69
CA GLU A 16 -10.51 -2.30 -9.58
C GLU A 16 -11.78 -2.72 -8.85
N VAL A 17 -12.76 -1.82 -8.84
CA VAL A 17 -14.07 -2.01 -8.23
C VAL A 17 -15.11 -1.94 -9.33
N ASN A 18 -15.69 -3.09 -9.66
CA ASN A 18 -16.78 -3.22 -10.63
C ASN A 18 -18.10 -3.37 -9.87
N SER A 19 -18.95 -2.36 -9.95
CA SER A 19 -20.28 -2.37 -9.36
C SER A 19 -21.33 -1.98 -10.38
N ASN A 20 -22.44 -2.72 -10.41
CA ASN A 20 -23.60 -2.34 -11.23
C ASN A 20 -24.19 -0.99 -10.79
N THR A 21 -24.04 -0.64 -9.50
CA THR A 21 -24.59 0.59 -8.91
C THR A 21 -23.66 1.79 -9.04
N PHE A 22 -22.34 1.59 -8.96
CA PHE A 22 -21.34 2.67 -8.92
C PHE A 22 -20.47 2.77 -10.17
N GLY A 23 -20.73 1.89 -11.16
CA GLY A 23 -19.91 1.74 -12.35
C GLY A 23 -18.56 1.09 -12.06
N LYS A 24 -17.62 1.28 -12.98
CA LYS A 24 -16.25 0.76 -12.90
C LYS A 24 -15.33 1.84 -12.33
N ILE A 25 -14.83 1.61 -11.13
CA ILE A 25 -13.88 2.49 -10.45
C ILE A 25 -12.51 1.83 -10.47
N LYS A 26 -11.47 2.59 -10.79
CA LYS A 26 -10.08 2.16 -10.66
C LYS A 26 -9.35 3.10 -9.71
N VAL A 27 -8.65 2.53 -8.75
CA VAL A 27 -7.84 3.27 -7.79
C VAL A 27 -6.41 2.81 -7.95
N PHE A 28 -5.51 3.76 -8.18
CA PHE A 28 -4.08 3.51 -8.17
C PHE A 28 -3.48 4.09 -6.90
N GLN A 29 -2.72 3.28 -6.18
CA GLN A 29 -1.90 3.69 -5.05
C GLN A 29 -0.44 3.62 -5.45
N TYR A 30 0.27 4.73 -5.28
CA TYR A 30 1.71 4.83 -5.53
C TYR A 30 2.43 5.13 -4.23
N ILE A 31 3.47 4.36 -3.91
CA ILE A 31 4.26 4.48 -2.69
C ILE A 31 5.70 4.77 -3.09
N THR A 32 6.18 5.98 -2.80
CA THR A 32 7.56 6.38 -3.13
C THR A 32 8.36 6.56 -1.83
N PRO A 33 9.47 5.83 -1.65
CA PRO A 33 10.38 6.09 -0.53
C PRO A 33 11.08 7.44 -0.77
N ILE A 34 10.93 8.37 0.17
CA ILE A 34 11.58 9.69 0.10
C ILE A 34 12.88 9.66 0.92
N GLU A 35 12.81 9.14 2.14
CA GLU A 35 13.91 8.99 3.09
C GLU A 35 13.70 7.70 3.91
N PRO A 36 14.67 7.25 4.72
CA PRO A 36 14.44 6.16 5.66
C PRO A 36 13.24 6.46 6.58
N LEU A 37 12.29 5.53 6.65
CA LEU A 37 11.02 5.67 7.38
C LEU A 37 10.09 6.79 6.90
N LEU A 38 10.38 7.44 5.78
CA LEU A 38 9.50 8.44 5.18
C LEU A 38 9.07 8.02 3.78
N GLN A 39 7.76 7.91 3.59
CA GLN A 39 7.15 7.50 2.34
C GLN A 39 6.12 8.53 1.90
N LYS A 40 6.07 8.81 0.59
CA LYS A 40 4.98 9.55 -0.03
C LYS A 40 4.01 8.56 -0.64
N VAL A 41 2.74 8.62 -0.22
CA VAL A 41 1.67 7.81 -0.78
C VAL A 41 0.68 8.68 -1.54
N VAL A 42 0.36 8.29 -2.77
CA VAL A 42 -0.58 8.99 -3.65
C VAL A 42 -1.67 8.03 -4.10
N HIS A 43 -2.92 8.37 -3.82
CA HIS A 43 -4.10 7.66 -4.33
C HIS A 43 -4.70 8.44 -5.50
N GLN A 44 -4.84 7.79 -6.65
CA GLN A 44 -5.50 8.35 -7.84
C GLN A 44 -6.76 7.56 -8.15
N PHE A 45 -7.90 8.25 -8.16
CA PHE A 45 -9.21 7.64 -8.38
C PHE A 45 -9.72 7.97 -9.77
N TYR A 46 -10.11 6.93 -10.51
CA TYR A 46 -10.71 7.03 -11.83
C TYR A 46 -12.08 6.37 -11.80
N GLY A 47 -13.07 7.00 -12.41
CA GLY A 47 -14.43 6.47 -12.48
C GLY A 47 -15.29 7.20 -13.51
N PRO A 48 -16.54 6.75 -13.72
CA PRO A 48 -17.45 7.38 -14.65
C PRO A 48 -17.73 8.84 -14.27
N ARG A 49 -17.83 9.72 -15.26
CA ARG A 49 -18.03 11.16 -15.02
C ARG A 49 -19.33 11.48 -14.26
N TRP A 50 -20.38 10.67 -14.43
CA TRP A 50 -21.65 10.85 -13.74
C TRP A 50 -21.57 10.57 -12.23
N SER A 51 -20.59 9.79 -11.77
CA SER A 51 -20.40 9.49 -10.34
C SER A 51 -19.41 10.45 -9.66
N ALA A 52 -18.98 11.53 -10.33
CA ALA A 52 -17.97 12.45 -9.80
C ALA A 52 -18.24 12.99 -8.38
N PRO A 53 -19.48 13.36 -7.99
CA PRO A 53 -19.77 13.75 -6.60
C PRO A 53 -19.54 12.62 -5.60
N LEU A 54 -19.94 11.40 -5.96
CA LEU A 54 -19.72 10.21 -5.15
C LEU A 54 -18.23 9.85 -5.04
N MET A 55 -17.46 10.04 -6.11
CA MET A 55 -16.01 9.82 -6.10
C MET A 55 -15.31 10.71 -5.06
N LYS A 56 -15.76 11.96 -4.87
CA LYS A 56 -15.21 12.82 -3.81
C LYS A 56 -15.45 12.24 -2.41
N ILE A 57 -16.62 11.65 -2.19
CA ILE A 57 -16.94 10.98 -0.91
C ILE A 57 -16.04 9.77 -0.71
N PHE A 58 -15.79 8.98 -1.75
CA PHE A 58 -14.85 7.84 -1.68
C PHE A 58 -13.41 8.27 -1.42
N VAL A 59 -12.94 9.33 -2.07
CA VAL A 59 -11.60 9.89 -1.80
C VAL A 59 -11.48 10.34 -0.34
N TYR A 60 -12.49 11.02 0.18
CA TYR A 60 -12.51 11.42 1.59
C TYR A 60 -12.53 10.22 2.54
N GLY A 61 -13.40 9.25 2.29
CA GLY A 61 -13.49 8.04 3.10
C GLY A 61 -12.17 7.26 3.11
N GLU A 62 -11.54 7.09 1.95
CA GLU A 62 -10.22 6.47 1.83
C GLU A 62 -9.17 7.24 2.61
N SER A 63 -9.16 8.58 2.53
CA SER A 63 -8.19 9.41 3.26
C SER A 63 -8.29 9.19 4.77
N VAL A 64 -9.51 9.11 5.31
CA VAL A 64 -9.76 8.84 6.74
C VAL A 64 -9.33 7.42 7.13
N MET A 65 -9.63 6.42 6.30
CA MET A 65 -9.18 5.04 6.56
C MET A 65 -7.65 4.93 6.52
N PHE A 66 -7.03 5.56 5.53
CA PHE A 66 -5.60 5.56 5.34
C PHE A 66 -4.87 6.28 6.49
N GLU A 67 -5.43 7.37 7.01
CA GLU A 67 -4.89 8.06 8.19
C GLU A 67 -4.81 7.14 9.43
N ARG A 68 -5.81 6.26 9.62
CA ARG A 68 -5.80 5.29 10.71
C ARG A 68 -4.68 4.27 10.54
N ASP A 69 -4.43 3.82 9.32
CA ASP A 69 -3.32 2.92 9.02
C ASP A 69 -1.96 3.60 9.22
N ILE A 70 -1.83 4.86 8.81
CA ILE A 70 -0.62 5.68 9.07
C ILE A 70 -0.32 5.71 10.57
N ASN A 71 -1.33 5.92 11.42
CA ASN A 71 -1.12 5.97 12.86
C ASN A 71 -0.54 4.64 13.40
N ILE A 72 -1.00 3.50 12.89
CA ILE A 72 -0.43 2.19 13.26
C ILE A 72 0.99 2.03 12.71
N TRP A 73 1.24 2.38 11.45
CA TRP A 73 2.56 2.23 10.82
C TRP A 73 3.64 3.07 11.50
N ASN A 74 3.29 4.29 11.93
CA ASN A 74 4.22 5.17 12.64
C ASN A 74 4.63 4.64 14.02
N HIS A 75 3.81 3.80 14.64
CA HIS A 75 4.04 3.29 16.00
C HIS A 75 4.31 1.77 16.02
N LYS A 76 4.77 1.20 14.89
CA LYS A 76 5.01 -0.25 14.77
C LYS A 76 6.44 -0.57 14.38
N VAL A 77 6.96 -1.69 14.92
CA VAL A 77 8.25 -2.26 14.53
C VAL A 77 8.08 -3.38 13.50
N LEU A 78 8.99 -3.42 12.52
CA LEU A 78 9.10 -4.53 11.56
C LEU A 78 9.81 -5.72 12.21
N HIS A 79 9.05 -6.74 12.62
CA HIS A 79 9.62 -8.02 13.02
C HIS A 79 9.98 -8.87 11.80
N ARG A 80 11.24 -9.30 11.69
CA ARG A 80 11.71 -10.18 10.60
C ARG A 80 11.00 -11.53 10.61
N ASN A 81 10.87 -12.15 11.80
CA ASN A 81 10.21 -13.43 12.02
C ASN A 81 9.02 -13.25 12.98
N PRO A 82 7.86 -12.77 12.51
CA PRO A 82 6.66 -12.65 13.34
C PRO A 82 6.08 -14.02 13.68
N ILE A 83 5.44 -14.14 14.84
CA ILE A 83 4.59 -15.29 15.16
C ILE A 83 3.30 -15.13 14.36
N LEU A 84 3.02 -16.08 13.46
CA LEU A 84 1.88 -16.03 12.55
C LEU A 84 0.83 -17.05 12.96
N ALA A 85 -0.44 -16.63 12.99
CA ALA A 85 -1.55 -17.56 13.01
C ALA A 85 -1.68 -18.26 11.65
N LYS A 86 -2.52 -19.30 11.56
CA LYS A 86 -2.71 -20.07 10.33
C LYS A 86 -3.28 -19.19 9.20
N GLU A 87 -4.08 -18.22 9.57
CA GLU A 87 -4.76 -17.25 8.72
C GLU A 87 -3.77 -16.23 8.11
N ASP A 88 -2.64 -15.98 8.79
CA ASP A 88 -1.64 -14.97 8.39
C ASP A 88 -0.50 -15.51 7.52
N THR A 89 -0.60 -16.77 7.07
CA THR A 89 0.47 -17.43 6.29
C THR A 89 0.81 -16.71 4.97
N SER A 90 -0.11 -15.91 4.44
CA SER A 90 0.10 -15.06 3.26
C SER A 90 1.18 -13.99 3.47
N ILE A 91 1.39 -13.52 4.70
CA ILE A 91 2.40 -12.48 5.03
C ILE A 91 3.80 -12.97 4.66
N LYS A 92 4.14 -14.22 5.01
CA LYS A 92 5.44 -14.81 4.67
C LYS A 92 5.64 -14.92 3.16
N LYS A 93 4.61 -15.36 2.44
CA LYS A 93 4.62 -15.47 0.97
C LYS A 93 4.81 -14.11 0.32
N PHE A 94 4.10 -13.09 0.79
CA PHE A 94 4.23 -11.73 0.31
C PHE A 94 5.65 -11.18 0.50
N ARG A 95 6.25 -11.37 1.68
CA ARG A 95 7.63 -10.91 1.96
C ARG A 95 8.67 -11.59 1.05
N LEU A 96 8.52 -12.89 0.80
CA LEU A 96 9.39 -13.64 -0.13
C LEU A 96 9.24 -13.16 -1.58
N TRP A 97 8.01 -12.85 -2.00
CA TRP A 97 7.78 -12.26 -3.31
C TRP A 97 8.37 -10.84 -3.38
N PHE A 98 8.21 -10.02 -2.34
CA PHE A 98 8.67 -8.63 -2.32
C PHE A 98 10.21 -8.51 -2.26
N SER A 99 10.91 -9.49 -1.70
CA SER A 99 12.38 -9.46 -1.65
C SER A 99 13.05 -9.48 -3.02
N GLN A 100 12.34 -9.86 -4.09
CA GLN A 100 12.88 -9.84 -5.46
C GLN A 100 13.28 -8.43 -5.93
N PHE A 101 12.73 -7.37 -5.32
CA PHE A 101 13.02 -5.99 -5.69
C PHE A 101 14.26 -5.42 -4.99
N TYR A 102 14.91 -6.22 -4.16
CA TYR A 102 16.11 -5.86 -3.43
C TYR A 102 17.23 -6.85 -3.76
N SER A 103 18.45 -6.34 -3.90
CA SER A 103 19.65 -7.13 -4.15
C SER A 103 20.67 -6.90 -3.05
N SER A 104 21.81 -7.58 -3.12
CA SER A 104 22.94 -7.35 -2.22
C SER A 104 23.46 -5.91 -2.26
N ASN A 105 23.23 -5.19 -3.37
CA ASN A 105 23.67 -3.81 -3.55
C ASN A 105 22.62 -2.78 -3.09
N SER A 106 21.46 -3.23 -2.62
CA SER A 106 20.43 -2.34 -2.08
C SER A 106 20.89 -1.77 -0.74
N LYS A 107 20.74 -0.46 -0.56
CA LYS A 107 21.06 0.21 0.71
C LYS A 107 20.18 -0.35 1.83
N SER A 108 20.82 -0.84 2.88
CA SER A 108 20.17 -1.27 4.11
C SER A 108 19.64 -0.07 4.90
N TYR A 109 18.71 -0.35 5.81
CA TYR A 109 18.18 0.68 6.72
C TYR A 109 19.28 1.34 7.57
N SER A 110 20.24 0.56 8.08
CA SER A 110 21.38 1.06 8.86
C SER A 110 22.27 1.99 8.05
N GLU A 111 22.59 1.61 6.80
CA GLU A 111 23.39 2.46 5.90
C GLU A 111 22.65 3.74 5.52
N ALA A 112 21.34 3.67 5.31
CA ALA A 112 20.56 4.83 4.88
C ALA A 112 20.34 5.84 6.02
N THR A 113 20.39 5.40 7.28
CA THR A 113 20.17 6.27 8.45
C THR A 113 21.45 6.83 9.07
N ASN A 114 22.65 6.44 8.59
CA ASN A 114 23.95 6.80 9.19
C ASN A 114 24.01 6.56 10.72
N ILE A 115 23.20 5.64 11.24
CA ILE A 115 23.27 5.22 12.64
C ILE A 115 24.40 4.21 12.72
N GLY A 116 25.62 4.73 12.85
CA GLY A 116 26.78 3.95 13.27
C GLY A 116 26.54 3.49 14.70
N TRP A 117 26.23 2.21 14.86
CA TRP A 117 26.48 1.50 16.11
C TRP A 117 27.91 0.96 16.06
#